data_AF-I1BTJ2-F1
#
_entry.id   AF-I1BTJ2-F1
#
_cell.length_a   1.000
_cell.length_b   1.000
_cell.length_c   1.000
_cell.angle_alpha   90.00
_cell.angle_beta   90.00
_cell.angle_gamma   90.00
#
_symmetry.space_group_name_H-M   'P 1'
#
loop_
_entity.id
_entity.type
_entity.pdbx_description
1 polymer ?
#
loop_
_entity_poly.entity_id
_entity_poly.type
_entity_poly.pdbx_seq_one_letter_code
_entity_poly.pdbx_strand_id
1 'polypeptide(L)'
;MVFVSWSCSADANFSSRDMNGNTDLVNELTGVDGDTQSMISYINSSETEACLVAIDFAGLSTNIGDLQNFFKSKPVQRSRKV
;
A
#
# COMPACT_ATOMS: atom_id res chain seq x y z
N MET A 1 8.12 9.85 1.75
CA MET A 1 7.97 8.43 2.09
C MET A 1 6.60 7.98 1.62
N VAL A 2 6.51 6.79 1.04
CA VAL A 2 5.32 6.20 0.46
C VAL A 2 5.10 4.85 1.11
N PHE A 3 3.99 4.73 1.83
CA PHE A 3 3.57 3.48 2.45
C PHE A 3 2.29 3.00 1.78
N VAL A 4 2.12 1.67 1.68
CA VAL A 4 0.96 1.06 1.03
C VAL A 4 0.23 0.13 1.98
N SER A 5 -1.09 0.08 1.86
CA SER A 5 -1.89 -0.99 2.46
C SER A 5 -2.62 -1.72 1.34
N TRP A 6 -2.62 -3.05 1.39
CA TRP A 6 -3.38 -3.85 0.42
C TRP A 6 -4.83 -4.10 0.86
N SER A 7 -5.15 -3.79 2.12
CA SER A 7 -6.50 -3.93 2.68
C SER A 7 -7.09 -2.55 2.96
N CYS A 8 -7.92 -2.07 2.03
CA CYS A 8 -8.63 -0.79 2.12
C CYS A 8 -9.94 -0.89 2.94
N SER A 9 -10.07 -1.83 3.87
CA SER A 9 -11.21 -1.80 4.79
C SER A 9 -10.99 -0.63 5.75
N ALA A 10 -11.53 0.53 5.40
CA ALA A 10 -11.35 1.77 6.16
C ALA A 10 -11.86 1.65 7.60
N ASP A 11 -12.82 0.74 7.84
CA ASP A 11 -13.37 0.39 9.15
C ASP A 11 -12.47 -0.53 9.98
N ALA A 12 -11.49 -1.21 9.36
CA ALA A 12 -10.56 -2.08 10.06
C ALA A 12 -9.45 -1.29 10.77
N ASN A 13 -9.07 -1.79 11.95
CA ASN A 13 -7.98 -1.23 12.75
C ASN A 13 -6.66 -1.28 11.98
N PHE A 14 -5.84 -0.23 12.09
CA PHE A 14 -4.51 -0.18 11.46
C PHE A 14 -3.63 -1.38 11.83
N SER A 15 -3.72 -1.88 13.06
CA SER A 15 -2.98 -3.08 13.48
C SER A 15 -3.39 -4.33 12.73
N SER A 16 -4.65 -4.46 12.32
CA SER A 16 -5.15 -5.59 11.52
C SER A 16 -4.98 -5.41 10.01
N ARG A 17 -4.69 -4.19 9.56
CA ARG A 17 -4.31 -3.95 8.16
C ARG A 17 -2.96 -4.60 7.95
N ASP A 18 -2.84 -5.21 6.78
CA ASP A 18 -1.63 -5.89 6.35
C ASP A 18 -1.24 -7.17 7.16
N MET A 19 -2.10 -7.68 8.06
CA MET A 19 -1.84 -8.92 8.82
C MET A 19 -2.14 -10.22 8.06
N ASN A 20 -2.99 -10.18 7.03
CA ASN A 20 -3.54 -11.38 6.37
C ASN A 20 -3.17 -11.49 4.87
N GLY A 21 -2.16 -10.74 4.41
CA GLY A 21 -1.83 -10.67 2.99
C GLY A 21 -0.48 -11.27 2.62
N ASN A 22 -0.33 -11.52 1.32
CA ASN A 22 0.89 -11.99 0.72
C ASN A 22 1.94 -10.85 0.72
N THR A 23 2.82 -10.84 1.74
CA THR A 23 3.91 -9.86 1.91
C THR A 23 4.79 -9.74 0.66
N ASP A 24 4.82 -10.79 -0.17
CA ASP A 24 5.58 -10.82 -1.41
C ASP A 24 5.12 -9.73 -2.40
N LEU A 25 3.84 -9.36 -2.40
CA LEU A 25 3.33 -8.31 -3.30
C LEU A 25 3.87 -6.92 -2.96
N VAL A 26 4.04 -6.59 -1.67
CA VAL A 26 4.64 -5.30 -1.27
C VAL A 26 6.12 -5.27 -1.64
N ASN A 27 6.81 -6.41 -1.50
CA ASN A 27 8.22 -6.55 -1.89
C ASN A 27 8.44 -6.40 -3.40
N GLU A 28 7.44 -6.68 -4.23
CA GLU A 28 7.49 -6.49 -5.68
C GLU A 28 7.26 -5.03 -6.12
N LEU A 29 6.74 -4.16 -5.24
CA LEU A 29 6.50 -2.75 -5.56
C LEU A 29 7.80 -1.95 -5.55
N THR A 30 7.91 -1.02 -6.51
CA THR A 30 9.05 -0.11 -6.60
C THR A 30 8.66 1.29 -6.12
N GLY A 31 9.54 1.95 -5.38
CA GLY A 31 9.28 3.29 -4.83
C GLY A 31 8.35 3.32 -3.61
N VAL A 32 8.22 2.18 -2.91
CA VAL A 32 7.45 2.03 -1.67
C VAL A 32 8.43 1.79 -0.52
N ASP A 33 8.24 2.49 0.58
CA ASP A 33 9.09 2.44 1.78
C ASP A 33 8.61 1.38 2.80
N GLY A 34 7.40 0.85 2.62
CA GLY A 34 6.87 -0.25 3.42
C GLY A 34 5.34 -0.31 3.42
N ASP A 35 4.83 -1.14 4.32
CA ASP A 35 3.40 -1.31 4.57
C ASP A 35 2.86 -0.36 5.67
N THR A 36 1.60 -0.55 6.10
CA THR A 36 1.01 0.24 7.18
C THR A 36 1.74 0.06 8.50
N GLN A 37 2.26 -1.14 8.81
CA GLN A 37 3.00 -1.37 10.06
C GLN A 37 4.35 -0.67 10.06
N SER A 38 5.00 -0.61 8.89
CA SER A 38 6.20 0.15 8.64
C SER A 38 5.96 1.64 8.83
N MET A 39 4.82 2.15 8.34
CA MET A 39 4.38 3.53 8.56
C MET A 39 4.18 3.84 10.05
N ILE A 40 3.46 2.97 10.78
CA ILE A 40 3.24 3.14 12.22
C ILE A 40 4.56 3.16 12.97
N SER A 41 5.46 2.24 12.64
CA SER A 41 6.79 2.17 13.26
C SER A 41 7.59 3.44 12.99
N TYR A 42 7.55 3.95 11.76
CA TYR A 42 8.21 5.20 11.39
C TYR A 42 7.66 6.39 12.19
N ILE A 43 6.34 6.57 12.23
CA ILE A 43 5.69 7.66 12.98
C ILE A 43 6.06 7.60 14.46
N ASN A 44 6.03 6.40 15.06
CA ASN A 44 6.37 6.23 16.47
C ASN A 44 7.85 6.48 16.78
N SER A 45 8.73 6.25 15.81
CA SER A 45 10.17 6.49 15.95
C SER A 45 10.60 7.92 15.61
N SER A 46 9.71 8.73 15.03
CA SER A 46 10.03 10.08 14.58
C SER A 46 10.07 11.05 15.77
N GLU A 47 11.18 11.79 15.89
CA GLU A 47 11.30 12.92 16.83
C GLU A 47 10.60 14.19 16.31
N THR A 48 10.14 14.17 15.06
CA THR A 48 9.47 15.29 14.39
C THR A 48 7.98 15.01 14.19
N GLU A 49 7.16 16.06 14.26
CA GLU A 49 5.73 15.96 13.95
C GLU A 49 5.53 15.52 12.49
N ALA A 50 4.79 14.43 12.30
CA ALA A 50 4.49 13.87 10.98
C ALA A 50 3.14 14.38 10.46
N CYS A 51 3.11 14.90 9.24
CA CYS A 51 1.87 15.17 8.51
C CYS A 51 1.50 13.93 7.69
N LEU A 52 0.43 13.24 8.08
CA LEU A 52 -0.09 12.07 7.36
C LEU A 52 -1.09 12.50 6.29
N VAL A 53 -0.74 12.29 5.02
CA VAL A 53 -1.66 12.45 3.89
C VAL A 53 -2.09 11.06 3.43
N ALA A 54 -3.32 10.68 3.78
CA ALA A 54 -3.91 9.42 3.33
C ALA A 54 -4.60 9.61 1.98
N ILE A 55 -4.10 8.95 0.94
CA ILE A 55 -4.80 8.81 -0.33
C ILE A 55 -5.52 7.47 -0.28
N ASP A 56 -6.71 7.50 0.33
CA ASP A 56 -7.60 6.34 0.30
C ASP A 56 -8.41 6.35 -0.99
N PHE A 57 -8.67 5.16 -1.48
CA PHE A 57 -9.14 4.93 -2.81
C PHE A 57 -10.66 4.75 -2.80
N ALA A 58 -11.38 5.84 -3.04
CA ALA A 58 -12.85 5.88 -2.95
C ALA A 58 -13.63 5.21 -4.12
N GLY A 59 -13.07 4.19 -4.81
CA GLY A 59 -13.90 3.27 -5.61
C GLY A 59 -13.61 3.04 -7.12
N LEU A 60 -12.47 2.44 -7.49
CA LEU A 60 -12.33 1.60 -8.73
C LEU A 60 -13.30 0.44 -8.59
N SER A 61 -13.20 -0.28 -7.48
CA SER A 61 -13.99 -1.46 -7.20
C SER A 61 -13.84 -1.85 -5.74
N THR A 62 -14.92 -2.29 -5.12
CA THR A 62 -14.91 -2.99 -3.84
C THR A 62 -14.63 -4.49 -4.02
N ASN A 63 -14.54 -4.95 -5.28
CA ASN A 63 -14.23 -6.33 -5.63
C ASN A 63 -12.71 -6.50 -5.85
N ILE A 64 -12.08 -7.29 -5.00
CA ILE A 64 -10.64 -7.59 -5.06
C ILE A 64 -10.26 -8.26 -6.41
N GLY A 65 -11.14 -9.06 -6.99
CA GLY A 65 -10.93 -9.72 -8.28
C GLY A 65 -10.82 -8.73 -9.44
N ASP A 66 -11.59 -7.64 -9.43
CA ASP A 66 -11.49 -6.59 -10.45
C ASP A 66 -10.15 -5.87 -10.37
N LEU A 67 -9.68 -5.59 -9.15
CA LEU A 67 -8.36 -4.99 -8.92
C LEU A 67 -7.25 -5.92 -9.43
N GLN A 68 -7.30 -7.20 -9.07
CA GLN A 68 -6.33 -8.19 -9.57
C GLN A 68 -6.32 -8.27 -11.10
N ASN A 69 -7.48 -8.27 -11.74
CA ASN A 69 -7.60 -8.26 -13.20
C ASN A 69 -7.08 -6.95 -13.81
N PHE A 70 -7.37 -5.81 -13.18
CA PHE A 70 -6.87 -4.50 -13.60
C PHE A 70 -5.34 -4.49 -13.62
N PHE A 71 -4.69 -4.97 -12.56
CA PHE A 71 -3.23 -5.07 -12.50
C PHE A 71 -2.66 -6.10 -13.49
N LYS A 72 -3.33 -7.23 -13.69
CA LYS A 72 -2.94 -8.23 -14.71
C LYS A 72 -3.10 -7.72 -16.15
N SER A 73 -4.03 -6.79 -16.39
CA SER A 73 -4.33 -6.26 -17.73
C SER A 73 -3.35 -5.18 -18.22
N LYS A 74 -2.49 -4.65 -17.34
CA LYS A 74 -1.48 -3.66 -17.72
C LYS A 74 -0.22 -4.39 -18.21
N PRO A 75 0.31 -4.08 -19.41
CA PRO A 75 1.66 -4.52 -19.76
C PRO A 75 2.63 -3.86 -18.78
N VAL A 76 3.51 -4.67 -18.17
CA VAL A 76 4.60 -4.23 -17.29
C VAL A 76 5.37 -3.11 -18.00
N GLN A 77 5.16 -1.86 -17.58
CA GLN A 77 5.98 -0.75 -18.04
C GLN A 77 7.33 -0.86 -17.33
N ARG A 78 8.24 -1.65 -17.92
CA ARG A 78 9.66 -1.58 -17.60
C ARG A 78 10.14 -0.21 -18.08
N SER A 79 10.29 0.74 -17.15
CA SER A 79 11.08 1.95 -17.41
C SER A 79 12.49 1.52 -17.77
N ARG A 80 12.86 1.63 -19.05
CA ARG A 80 14.25 1.55 -19.49
C ARG A 80 14.96 2.78 -18.93
N LYS A 81 15.87 2.58 -17.98
CA LYS A 81 16.92 3.57 -17.72
C LYS A 81 17.74 3.70 -19.00
N VAL A 82 17.74 4.91 -19.57
CA VAL A 82 18.68 5.35 -20.61
C VAL A 82 19.96 5.81 -19.92
#